data_AF-A0AAD7ERZ2-F1
#
_entry.id   AF-A0AAD7ERZ2-F1
#
_cell.length_a   1.000
_cell.length_b   1.000
_cell.length_c   1.000
_cell.angle_alpha   90.00
_cell.angle_beta   90.00
_cell.angle_gamma   90.00
#
_symmetry.space_group_name_H-M   'P 1'
#
loop_
_entity.id
_entity.type
_entity.pdbx_description
1 polymer ?
#
loop_
_entity_poly.entity_id
_entity_poly.type
_entity_poly.pdbx_seq_one_letter_code
_entity_poly.pdbx_strand_id
1 'polypeptide(L)'
;MRLALYFRFFGGFTSLYFVSGLRNVTLDDNDPAIVYSVGWNESTADNPFDFGGSLHFSNNSTASASVTFRGVAVYLTSPFWSSGVAAQVVLDGQGPFAIDLEDYRVPAERGLGRETIRSQIVWSATDLPDTNHTMVISVPPGVEYVVLDGLMYVFPSFSNSPYSSPAHPASQFTANNPVNVASAPPTSASIVDVTATPVVNAASTNVKRNIVVGSLFAAAMLILVVIVLL
;
A
#
# COMPACT_ATOMS: atom_id res chain seq x y z
N MET A 1 46.29 21.36 -61.74
CA MET A 1 45.53 21.59 -60.50
C MET A 1 44.32 20.67 -60.52
N ARG A 2 44.30 19.63 -59.67
CA ARG A 2 43.15 18.71 -59.52
C ARG A 2 42.32 19.20 -58.34
N LEU A 3 41.07 19.59 -58.58
CA LEU A 3 40.12 20.03 -57.56
C LEU A 3 39.33 18.81 -57.09
N ALA A 4 39.61 18.33 -55.86
CA ALA A 4 38.85 17.25 -55.23
C ALA A 4 37.64 17.83 -54.50
N LEU A 5 36.44 17.49 -54.96
CA LEU A 5 35.16 17.89 -54.36
C LEU A 5 34.83 16.90 -53.24
N TYR A 6 34.92 17.34 -51.98
CA TYR A 6 34.57 16.52 -50.81
C TYR A 6 33.05 16.58 -50.57
N PHE A 7 32.33 15.49 -50.89
CA PHE A 7 30.95 15.28 -50.45
C PHE A 7 30.97 14.84 -48.97
N ARG A 8 30.52 15.71 -48.06
CA ARG A 8 30.27 15.31 -46.67
C ARG A 8 28.86 14.72 -46.58
N PHE A 9 28.78 13.41 -46.33
CA PHE A 9 27.55 12.75 -45.91
C PHE A 9 27.14 13.28 -44.54
N PHE A 10 26.06 14.07 -44.48
CA PHE A 10 25.35 14.35 -43.23
C PHE A 10 24.53 13.11 -42.88
N GLY A 11 25.12 12.21 -42.08
CA GLY A 11 24.38 11.12 -41.46
C GLY A 11 23.39 11.70 -40.45
N GLY A 12 22.10 11.71 -40.82
CA GLY A 12 21.03 12.06 -39.90
C GLY A 12 20.95 11.03 -38.78
N PHE A 13 21.36 11.41 -37.57
CA PHE A 13 21.07 10.65 -36.37
C PHE A 13 19.57 10.78 -36.09
N THR A 14 18.79 9.78 -36.46
CA THR A 14 17.43 9.63 -35.94
C THR A 14 17.53 9.40 -34.43
N SER A 15 17.24 10.43 -33.63
CA SER A 15 17.07 10.28 -32.18
C SER A 15 15.86 9.41 -31.91
N LEU A 16 16.09 8.23 -31.34
CA LEU A 16 15.05 7.45 -30.68
C LEU A 16 14.81 8.08 -29.32
N TYR A 17 13.69 8.80 -29.16
CA TYR A 17 13.25 9.31 -27.86
C TYR A 17 12.50 8.19 -27.14
N PHE A 18 13.04 7.71 -26.03
CA PHE A 18 12.30 6.87 -25.09
C PHE A 18 11.51 7.78 -24.17
N VAL A 19 10.18 7.70 -24.20
CA VAL A 19 9.33 8.30 -23.17
C VAL A 19 9.26 7.29 -22.02
N SER A 20 9.75 7.68 -20.85
CA SER A 20 9.55 6.93 -19.60
C SER A 20 8.22 7.38 -18.98
N GLY A 21 7.32 6.44 -18.78
CA GLY A 21 6.09 6.64 -18.00
C GLY A 21 6.14 5.82 -16.71
N LEU A 22 5.42 6.23 -15.68
CA LEU A 22 5.30 5.44 -14.45
C LEU A 22 4.07 4.54 -14.50
N ARG A 23 4.21 3.32 -13.97
CA ARG A 23 3.08 2.39 -13.76
C ARG A 23 3.00 2.01 -12.30
N ASN A 24 1.76 1.88 -11.83
CA ASN A 24 1.46 1.47 -10.46
C ASN A 24 0.98 0.03 -10.46
N VAL A 25 1.41 -0.72 -9.45
CA VAL A 25 0.84 -2.02 -9.09
C VAL A 25 0.34 -1.90 -7.66
N THR A 26 -0.92 -2.24 -7.45
CA THR A 26 -1.54 -2.30 -6.12
C THR A 26 -1.70 -3.76 -5.75
N LEU A 27 -1.27 -4.10 -4.55
CA LEU A 27 -1.37 -5.40 -3.92
C LEU A 27 -2.38 -5.28 -2.78
N ASP A 28 -3.38 -6.15 -2.83
CA ASP A 28 -4.32 -6.41 -1.74
C ASP A 28 -3.62 -7.22 -0.63
N ASP A 29 -4.12 -7.21 0.60
CA ASP A 29 -3.57 -7.99 1.71
C ASP A 29 -3.50 -9.49 1.39
N ASN A 30 -4.42 -9.97 0.55
CA ASN A 30 -4.49 -11.34 0.05
C ASN A 30 -3.62 -11.63 -1.19
N ASP A 31 -2.87 -10.65 -1.70
CA ASP A 31 -2.02 -10.86 -2.88
C ASP A 31 -0.87 -11.83 -2.57
N PRO A 32 -0.66 -12.88 -3.40
CA PRO A 32 0.35 -13.90 -3.14
C PRO A 32 1.81 -13.40 -3.21
N ALA A 33 2.05 -12.17 -3.68
CA ALA A 33 3.35 -11.53 -3.59
C ALA A 33 3.72 -11.13 -2.15
N ILE A 34 2.74 -11.08 -1.24
CA ILE A 34 2.95 -10.82 0.19
C ILE A 34 3.17 -12.15 0.91
N VAL A 35 4.32 -12.28 1.58
CA VAL A 35 4.68 -13.47 2.33
C VAL A 35 4.53 -13.20 3.82
N TYR A 36 3.54 -13.85 4.43
CA TYR A 36 3.27 -13.76 5.87
C TYR A 36 4.05 -14.81 6.66
N SER A 37 4.62 -14.42 7.80
CA SER A 37 5.14 -15.37 8.78
C SER A 37 3.99 -16.06 9.55
N VAL A 38 4.31 -16.96 10.47
CA VAL A 38 3.32 -17.51 11.40
C VAL A 38 2.75 -16.40 12.30
N GLY A 39 1.44 -16.46 12.60
CA GLY A 39 0.78 -15.61 13.59
C GLY A 39 -0.17 -14.55 13.04
N TRP A 40 -0.31 -14.45 11.71
CA TRP A 40 -1.32 -13.59 11.08
C TRP A 40 -2.68 -14.27 11.02
N ASN A 41 -3.72 -13.45 11.08
CA ASN A 41 -5.12 -13.83 10.87
C ASN A 41 -5.71 -12.88 9.83
N GLU A 42 -6.67 -13.36 9.06
CA GLU A 42 -7.45 -12.55 8.13
C GLU A 42 -8.74 -12.08 8.81
N SER A 43 -9.17 -10.85 8.52
CA SER A 43 -10.48 -10.35 8.92
C SER A 43 -11.59 -11.18 8.27
N THR A 44 -12.63 -11.55 9.02
CA THR A 44 -13.65 -12.51 8.54
C THR A 44 -14.87 -11.87 7.87
N ALA A 45 -14.96 -10.54 7.83
CA ALA A 45 -16.11 -9.81 7.32
C ALA A 45 -15.66 -8.74 6.32
N ASP A 46 -16.40 -8.64 5.21
CA ASP A 46 -16.24 -7.56 4.24
C ASP A 46 -16.46 -6.20 4.92
N ASN A 47 -15.44 -5.35 4.87
CA ASN A 47 -15.42 -4.06 5.54
C ASN A 47 -15.11 -2.93 4.55
N PRO A 48 -15.99 -1.93 4.40
CA PRO A 48 -15.79 -0.84 3.45
C PRO A 48 -14.63 0.10 3.80
N PHE A 49 -14.03 -0.05 4.99
CA PHE A 49 -12.83 0.67 5.37
C PHE A 49 -11.55 0.02 4.85
N ASP A 50 -11.61 -1.24 4.45
CA ASP A 50 -10.45 -2.01 4.01
C ASP A 50 -10.35 -1.98 2.49
N PHE A 51 -9.13 -1.94 1.98
CA PHE A 51 -8.87 -2.18 0.56
C PHE A 51 -9.18 -3.66 0.28
N GLY A 52 -9.84 -3.96 -0.84
CA GLY A 52 -10.29 -5.33 -1.15
C GLY A 52 -11.41 -5.89 -0.27
N GLY A 53 -11.74 -5.23 0.84
CA GLY A 53 -12.79 -5.62 1.78
C GLY A 53 -12.30 -6.43 2.98
N SER A 54 -11.00 -6.77 3.05
CA SER A 54 -10.39 -7.51 4.13
C SER A 54 -9.01 -6.97 4.47
N LEU A 55 -8.50 -7.35 5.64
CA LEU A 55 -7.11 -7.14 6.01
C LEU A 55 -6.53 -8.34 6.75
N HIS A 56 -5.20 -8.41 6.77
CA HIS A 56 -4.46 -9.28 7.65
C HIS A 56 -4.04 -8.52 8.91
N PHE A 57 -4.17 -9.16 10.07
CA PHE A 57 -3.74 -8.59 11.35
C PHE A 57 -3.02 -9.62 12.22
N SER A 58 -2.22 -9.15 13.16
CA SER A 58 -1.51 -10.00 14.11
C SER A 58 -1.30 -9.28 15.43
N ASN A 59 -1.38 -10.02 16.53
CA ASN A 59 -0.91 -9.61 17.86
C ASN A 59 0.31 -10.41 18.34
N ASN A 60 0.90 -11.22 17.45
CA ASN A 60 2.12 -11.92 17.75
C ASN A 60 3.31 -10.99 17.49
N SER A 61 4.09 -10.69 18.53
CA SER A 61 5.25 -9.79 18.48
C SER A 61 6.36 -10.22 17.52
N THR A 62 6.36 -11.48 17.06
CA THR A 62 7.31 -11.99 16.07
C THR A 62 6.74 -12.06 14.65
N ALA A 63 5.47 -11.68 14.47
CA ALA A 63 4.84 -11.71 13.16
C ALA A 63 5.43 -10.63 12.24
N SER A 64 5.66 -11.03 11.00
CA SER A 64 6.09 -10.14 9.93
C SER A 64 5.43 -10.53 8.61
N ALA A 65 5.28 -9.55 7.72
CA ALA A 65 4.91 -9.73 6.33
C ALA A 65 6.02 -9.13 5.47
N SER A 66 6.39 -9.78 4.37
CA SER A 66 7.40 -9.27 3.44
C SER A 66 6.89 -9.22 2.02
N VAL A 67 7.31 -8.19 1.29
CA VAL A 67 7.05 -8.05 -0.14
C VAL A 67 8.34 -7.63 -0.83
N THR A 68 8.63 -8.29 -1.95
CA THR A 68 9.73 -7.92 -2.84
C THR A 68 9.15 -7.34 -4.12
N PHE A 69 9.57 -6.14 -4.48
CA PHE A 69 9.12 -5.46 -5.69
C PHE A 69 10.31 -4.85 -6.43
N ARG A 70 10.15 -4.62 -7.74
CA ARG A 70 11.06 -3.76 -8.49
C ARG A 70 10.37 -2.44 -8.77
N GLY A 71 10.99 -1.33 -8.40
CA GLY A 71 10.36 -0.04 -8.59
C GLY A 71 11.18 1.14 -8.10
N VAL A 72 10.54 2.31 -8.15
CA VAL A 72 11.10 3.61 -7.77
C VAL A 72 10.31 4.28 -6.65
N ALA A 73 9.16 3.71 -6.27
CA ALA A 73 8.40 4.14 -5.10
C ALA A 73 7.54 2.99 -4.54
N VAL A 74 7.22 3.08 -3.26
CA VAL A 74 6.27 2.21 -2.55
C VAL A 74 5.45 3.02 -1.56
N TYR A 75 4.20 2.62 -1.39
CA TYR A 75 3.20 3.25 -0.52
C TYR A 75 2.50 2.15 0.27
N LEU A 76 2.46 2.29 1.59
CA LEU A 76 1.66 1.44 2.46
C LEU A 76 0.30 2.12 2.68
N THR A 77 -0.78 1.36 2.53
CA THR A 77 -2.13 1.82 2.86
C THR A 77 -2.67 1.07 4.06
N SER A 78 -3.42 1.77 4.90
CA SER A 78 -4.11 1.18 6.04
C SER A 78 -5.30 2.05 6.45
N PRO A 79 -6.38 1.46 6.97
CA PRO A 79 -7.34 2.18 7.80
C PRO A 79 -6.70 2.69 9.09
N PHE A 80 -7.43 3.57 9.80
CA PHE A 80 -7.10 4.00 11.18
C PHE A 80 -8.14 3.49 12.16
N TRP A 81 -7.71 3.22 13.39
CA TRP A 81 -8.42 2.36 14.32
C TRP A 81 -8.66 3.04 15.65
N SER A 82 -9.71 2.66 16.37
CA SER A 82 -10.03 3.26 17.67
C SER A 82 -9.15 2.74 18.82
N SER A 83 -8.03 2.07 18.57
CA SER A 83 -7.13 1.60 19.63
C SER A 83 -5.68 1.52 19.13
N GLY A 84 -4.76 1.17 20.04
CA GLY A 84 -3.32 1.22 19.84
C GLY A 84 -2.79 0.20 18.84
N VAL A 85 -2.95 0.54 17.56
CA VAL A 85 -2.52 -0.24 16.41
C VAL A 85 -1.48 0.55 15.65
N ALA A 86 -0.42 -0.13 15.26
CA ALA A 86 0.68 0.48 14.56
C ALA A 86 1.42 -0.55 13.74
N ALA A 87 2.13 -0.06 12.73
CA ALA A 87 3.01 -0.87 11.91
C ALA A 87 4.47 -0.42 12.06
N GLN A 88 5.38 -1.36 11.92
CA GLN A 88 6.81 -1.09 11.80
C GLN A 88 7.26 -1.49 10.41
N VAL A 89 7.89 -0.57 9.68
CA VAL A 89 8.41 -0.82 8.33
C VAL A 89 9.93 -0.83 8.32
N VAL A 90 10.50 -1.81 7.63
CA VAL A 90 11.91 -1.84 7.22
C VAL A 90 11.96 -1.98 5.70
N LEU A 91 12.67 -1.10 5.00
CA LEU A 91 12.86 -1.14 3.55
C LEU A 91 14.35 -1.28 3.25
N ASP A 92 14.75 -2.38 2.59
CA ASP A 92 16.15 -2.69 2.26
C ASP A 92 17.11 -2.61 3.46
N GLY A 93 16.62 -3.02 4.64
CA GLY A 93 17.35 -2.93 5.89
C GLY A 93 17.41 -1.54 6.52
N GLN A 94 16.82 -0.52 5.89
CA GLN A 94 16.65 0.82 6.46
C GLN A 94 15.38 0.91 7.30
N GLY A 95 15.48 1.59 8.45
CA GLY A 95 14.43 1.66 9.46
C GLY A 95 14.93 1.19 10.83
N PRO A 96 14.04 0.78 11.74
CA PRO A 96 12.59 0.70 11.58
C PRO A 96 11.89 2.08 11.54
N PHE A 97 10.84 2.19 10.73
CA PHE A 97 9.90 3.32 10.75
C PHE A 97 8.61 2.89 11.43
N ALA A 98 8.29 3.47 12.58
CA ALA A 98 7.03 3.24 13.27
C ALA A 98 5.92 4.13 12.69
N ILE A 99 4.76 3.53 12.44
CA ILE A 99 3.59 4.17 11.83
C ILE A 99 2.43 3.96 12.79
N ASP A 100 1.98 5.05 13.42
CA ASP A 100 0.82 5.04 14.30
C ASP A 100 -0.46 5.03 13.48
N LEU A 101 -1.35 4.07 13.77
CA LEU A 101 -2.62 3.86 13.08
C LEU A 101 -3.81 4.09 14.03
N GLU A 102 -3.58 4.59 15.25
CA GLU A 102 -4.64 4.96 16.19
C GLU A 102 -5.30 6.29 15.79
N ASP A 103 -6.63 6.31 15.68
CA ASP A 103 -7.45 7.51 15.58
C ASP A 103 -7.80 8.06 16.97
N TYR A 104 -6.96 8.96 17.46
CA TYR A 104 -7.15 9.63 18.75
C TYR A 104 -8.36 10.57 18.85
N ARG A 105 -9.16 10.73 17.78
CA ARG A 105 -10.39 11.55 17.80
C ARG A 105 -11.58 10.80 18.37
N VAL A 106 -11.49 9.48 18.49
CA VAL A 106 -12.51 8.63 19.10
C VAL A 106 -12.02 8.00 20.40
N PRO A 107 -12.91 7.62 21.34
CA PRO A 107 -12.50 6.93 22.55
C PRO A 107 -11.82 5.59 22.26
N ALA A 108 -10.74 5.31 23.00
CA ALA A 108 -10.01 4.07 22.86
C ALA A 108 -10.88 2.84 23.22
N GLU A 109 -10.91 1.85 22.34
CA GLU A 109 -11.56 0.55 22.58
C GLU A 109 -10.55 -0.51 23.04
N ARG A 110 -11.04 -1.61 23.60
CA ARG A 110 -10.19 -2.73 24.04
C ARG A 110 -9.81 -3.62 22.84
N GLY A 111 -8.63 -4.22 22.91
CA GLY A 111 -8.13 -5.11 21.86
C GLY A 111 -7.90 -4.34 20.55
N LEU A 112 -8.22 -5.00 19.44
CA LEU A 112 -8.12 -4.47 18.08
C LEU A 112 -8.86 -3.13 17.90
N GLY A 113 -9.98 -2.94 18.60
CA GLY A 113 -10.90 -1.84 18.32
C GLY A 113 -11.57 -1.97 16.96
N ARG A 114 -12.36 -0.96 16.59
CA ARG A 114 -12.98 -0.85 15.26
C ARG A 114 -12.15 0.06 14.35
N GLU A 115 -12.25 -0.12 13.03
CA GLU A 115 -11.74 0.89 12.11
C GLU A 115 -12.67 2.12 12.10
N THR A 116 -12.06 3.28 11.87
CA THR A 116 -12.67 4.60 12.05
C THR A 116 -12.44 5.51 10.86
N ILE A 117 -11.36 5.25 10.11
CA ILE A 117 -11.05 5.91 8.85
C ILE A 117 -10.76 4.83 7.83
N ARG A 118 -11.36 4.98 6.65
CA ARG A 118 -11.06 4.16 5.48
C ARG A 118 -9.57 4.15 5.16
N SER A 119 -9.14 3.09 4.50
CA SER A 119 -7.78 2.92 4.04
C SER A 119 -7.29 4.11 3.21
N GLN A 120 -6.09 4.57 3.57
CA GLN A 120 -5.37 5.65 2.94
C GLN A 120 -3.87 5.41 3.05
N ILE A 121 -3.07 6.16 2.29
CA ILE A 121 -1.61 6.09 2.38
C ILE A 121 -1.16 6.57 3.76
N VAL A 122 -0.48 5.69 4.50
CA VAL A 122 0.04 5.97 5.85
C VAL A 122 1.56 6.08 5.89
N TRP A 123 2.23 5.53 4.89
CA TRP A 123 3.68 5.63 4.74
C TRP A 123 4.08 5.48 3.27
N SER A 124 5.22 6.07 2.89
CA SER A 124 5.76 5.94 1.55
C SER A 124 7.27 6.10 1.52
N ALA A 125 7.90 5.49 0.52
CA ALA A 125 9.25 5.81 0.09
C ALA A 125 9.24 6.08 -1.42
N THR A 126 9.81 7.22 -1.83
CA THR A 126 9.91 7.64 -3.23
C THR A 126 11.37 7.82 -3.63
N ASP A 127 11.61 8.09 -4.91
CA ASP A 127 12.96 8.33 -5.46
C ASP A 127 13.93 7.17 -5.19
N LEU A 128 13.38 5.95 -5.10
CA LEU A 128 14.16 4.73 -4.97
C LEU A 128 14.87 4.44 -6.31
N PRO A 129 16.09 3.87 -6.30
CA PRO A 129 16.71 3.35 -7.52
C PRO A 129 15.85 2.26 -8.17
N ASP A 130 15.68 2.23 -9.50
CA ASP A 130 14.93 1.15 -10.20
C ASP A 130 15.65 -0.21 -10.08
N THR A 131 15.48 -0.85 -8.93
CA THR A 131 16.10 -2.10 -8.53
C THR A 131 15.10 -2.94 -7.73
N ASN A 132 15.50 -4.15 -7.33
CA ASN A 132 14.67 -4.94 -6.42
C ASN A 132 14.80 -4.38 -5.00
N HIS A 133 13.66 -4.14 -4.37
CA HIS A 133 13.51 -3.70 -3.01
C HIS A 133 12.76 -4.75 -2.20
N THR A 134 13.07 -4.84 -0.91
CA THR A 134 12.35 -5.69 0.04
C THR A 134 11.81 -4.83 1.17
N MET A 135 10.49 -4.81 1.30
CA MET A 135 9.80 -4.19 2.42
C MET A 135 9.34 -5.27 3.40
N VAL A 136 9.59 -5.04 4.69
CA VAL A 136 9.14 -5.90 5.80
C VAL A 136 8.28 -5.07 6.74
N ILE A 137 7.10 -5.59 7.06
CA ILE A 137 6.13 -5.01 7.98
C ILE A 137 6.04 -5.92 9.21
N SER A 138 6.13 -5.36 10.41
CA SER A 138 6.07 -6.13 11.66
C SER A 138 5.39 -5.35 12.78
N VAL A 139 5.09 -6.04 13.89
CA VAL A 139 4.60 -5.39 15.12
C VAL A 139 5.69 -4.50 15.72
N PRO A 140 5.45 -3.19 15.95
CA PRO A 140 6.37 -2.35 16.69
C PRO A 140 6.53 -2.79 18.16
N PRO A 141 7.70 -2.59 18.79
CA PRO A 141 7.87 -2.89 20.21
C PRO A 141 6.86 -2.15 21.10
N GLY A 142 6.14 -2.89 21.94
CA GLY A 142 5.18 -2.32 22.90
C GLY A 142 3.79 -2.01 22.33
N VAL A 143 3.54 -2.35 21.06
CA VAL A 143 2.23 -2.26 20.42
C VAL A 143 1.58 -3.64 20.40
N GLU A 144 0.25 -3.69 20.59
CA GLU A 144 -0.47 -4.97 20.67
C GLU A 144 -0.79 -5.56 19.29
N TYR A 145 -1.16 -4.72 18.31
CA TYR A 145 -1.57 -5.18 16.99
C TYR A 145 -0.82 -4.48 15.85
N VAL A 146 -0.52 -5.26 14.81
CA VAL A 146 -0.16 -4.79 13.47
C VAL A 146 -1.23 -5.22 12.47
N VAL A 147 -1.37 -4.43 11.42
CA VAL A 147 -2.28 -4.69 10.31
C VAL A 147 -1.56 -4.52 8.98
N LEU A 148 -2.02 -5.24 7.98
CA LEU A 148 -1.67 -5.07 6.59
C LEU A 148 -2.94 -5.17 5.76
N ASP A 149 -3.24 -4.09 5.05
CA ASP A 149 -4.46 -3.93 4.25
C ASP A 149 -4.10 -3.80 2.75
N GLY A 150 -3.21 -2.88 2.39
CA GLY A 150 -2.77 -2.78 1.01
C GLY A 150 -1.43 -2.12 0.83
N LEU A 151 -0.83 -2.37 -0.34
CA LEU A 151 0.43 -1.76 -0.74
C LEU A 151 0.38 -1.37 -2.21
N MET A 152 1.04 -0.30 -2.59
CA MET A 152 1.22 0.08 -3.97
C MET A 152 2.70 0.33 -4.24
N TYR A 153 3.25 -0.22 -5.31
CA TYR A 153 4.58 0.16 -5.80
C TYR A 153 4.52 0.70 -7.22
N VAL A 154 5.51 1.53 -7.55
CA VAL A 154 5.60 2.24 -8.83
C VAL A 154 6.88 1.83 -9.52
N PHE A 155 6.81 1.53 -10.82
CA PHE A 155 7.98 1.16 -11.61
C PHE A 155 8.01 1.91 -12.95
N PRO A 156 9.21 2.19 -13.50
CA PRO A 156 9.34 2.79 -14.81
C PRO A 156 8.82 1.85 -15.91
N SER A 157 8.07 2.41 -16.84
CA SER A 157 7.59 1.75 -18.04
C SER A 157 8.09 2.50 -19.27
N PHE A 158 8.67 1.77 -20.21
CA PHE A 158 9.23 2.35 -21.42
C PHE A 158 8.31 1.98 -22.59
N SER A 159 7.68 2.97 -23.21
CA SER A 159 6.98 2.75 -24.48
C SER A 159 7.90 3.13 -25.62
N ASN A 160 8.27 2.15 -26.45
CA ASN A 160 8.84 2.42 -27.76
C ASN A 160 7.70 2.87 -28.66
N SER A 161 7.53 4.17 -28.87
CA SER A 161 6.62 4.67 -29.90
C SER A 161 7.45 5.19 -31.09
N PRO A 162 7.81 4.34 -32.06
CA PRO A 162 8.16 4.84 -33.37
C PRO A 162 6.87 5.30 -34.05
N TYR A 163 6.69 6.62 -34.15
CA TYR A 163 5.95 7.33 -35.20
C TYR A 163 4.72 6.66 -35.88
N SER A 164 3.54 7.27 -35.69
CA SER A 164 2.33 7.27 -36.52
C SER A 164 1.95 5.97 -37.27
N SER A 165 0.98 5.22 -36.75
CA SER A 165 0.13 4.41 -37.64
C SER A 165 -0.96 5.30 -38.26
N PRO A 166 -1.16 5.26 -39.59
CA PRO A 166 -2.27 5.97 -40.23
C PRO A 166 -3.59 5.38 -39.72
N ALA A 167 -4.58 6.25 -39.51
CA ALA A 167 -5.92 5.92 -39.07
C ALA A 167 -6.46 4.71 -39.89
N HIS A 168 -6.61 3.57 -39.23
CA HIS A 168 -7.43 2.50 -39.77
C HIS A 168 -8.90 2.93 -39.66
N PRO A 169 -9.69 2.84 -40.73
CA PRO A 169 -11.10 3.17 -40.68
C PRO A 169 -11.82 2.22 -39.73
N ALA A 170 -12.70 2.78 -38.91
CA ALA A 170 -13.54 2.05 -37.98
C ALA A 170 -14.34 0.98 -38.71
N SER A 171 -14.04 -0.30 -38.45
CA SER A 171 -14.95 -1.39 -38.78
C SER A 171 -16.18 -1.27 -37.90
N GLN A 172 -17.32 -1.06 -38.56
CA GLN A 172 -18.65 -0.99 -37.97
C GLN A 172 -18.95 -2.27 -37.19
N PHE A 173 -19.18 -2.15 -35.88
CA PHE A 173 -19.85 -3.19 -35.11
C PHE A 173 -21.33 -3.19 -35.49
N THR A 174 -21.75 -4.15 -36.31
CA THR A 174 -23.15 -4.58 -36.40
C THR A 174 -23.52 -5.29 -35.11
N ALA A 175 -24.32 -4.61 -34.28
CA ALA A 175 -25.06 -5.24 -33.19
C ALA A 175 -26.08 -6.20 -33.79
N ASN A 176 -26.01 -7.50 -33.44
CA ASN A 176 -27.10 -8.43 -33.67
C ASN A 176 -27.22 -9.42 -32.51
N ASN A 177 -28.42 -9.37 -31.93
CA ASN A 177 -29.14 -10.31 -31.07
C ASN A 177 -28.91 -10.34 -29.54
N PRO A 178 -29.98 -10.05 -28.76
CA PRO A 178 -30.09 -10.41 -27.36
C PRO A 178 -30.52 -11.88 -27.22
N VAL A 179 -29.78 -12.67 -26.44
CA VAL A 179 -30.26 -13.97 -25.97
C VAL A 179 -30.96 -13.78 -24.63
N ASN A 180 -32.25 -14.07 -24.69
CA ASN A 180 -33.21 -14.18 -23.62
C ASN A 180 -32.85 -15.39 -22.73
N VAL A 181 -32.55 -15.19 -21.45
CA VAL A 181 -32.50 -16.28 -20.47
C VAL A 181 -33.34 -15.89 -19.26
N ALA A 182 -34.30 -16.77 -18.98
CA ALA A 182 -35.44 -16.58 -18.13
C ALA A 182 -35.10 -16.54 -16.63
N SER A 183 -35.96 -15.81 -15.93
CA SER A 183 -36.11 -15.69 -14.49
C SER A 183 -36.57 -17.00 -13.83
N ALA A 184 -35.91 -17.38 -12.74
CA ALA A 184 -36.36 -18.42 -11.80
C ALA A 184 -36.84 -17.77 -10.48
N PRO A 185 -37.79 -18.40 -9.77
CA PRO A 185 -38.55 -17.77 -8.69
C PRO A 185 -37.86 -17.84 -7.32
N PRO A 186 -38.17 -16.92 -6.38
CA PRO A 186 -37.66 -16.97 -5.01
C PRO A 186 -38.44 -17.97 -4.15
N THR A 187 -37.73 -18.89 -3.49
CA THR A 187 -38.25 -19.74 -2.41
C THR A 187 -37.97 -19.12 -1.04
N SER A 188 -39.02 -18.96 -0.24
CA SER A 188 -39.00 -18.55 1.16
C SER A 188 -38.77 -19.73 2.12
N ALA A 189 -37.99 -19.53 3.18
CA ALA A 189 -38.07 -20.23 4.48
C ALA A 189 -37.33 -19.36 5.52
N SER A 190 -38.01 -18.70 6.45
CA SER A 190 -38.49 -19.16 7.78
C SER A 190 -37.42 -19.29 8.87
N ILE A 191 -37.32 -18.21 9.65
CA ILE A 191 -37.16 -18.06 11.12
C ILE A 191 -36.78 -19.31 11.93
N VAL A 192 -35.66 -19.22 12.65
CA VAL A 192 -35.47 -19.89 13.96
C VAL A 192 -34.85 -18.89 14.95
N ASP A 193 -35.59 -18.70 16.04
CA ASP A 193 -35.31 -17.96 17.26
C ASP A 193 -34.55 -18.84 18.27
N VAL A 194 -33.42 -18.37 18.82
CA VAL A 194 -32.81 -18.91 20.06
C VAL A 194 -32.13 -17.80 20.86
N THR A 195 -32.91 -17.20 21.77
CA THR A 195 -32.66 -17.00 23.21
C THR A 195 -31.21 -16.86 23.77
N ALA A 196 -30.88 -15.63 24.19
CA ALA A 196 -30.23 -15.13 25.42
C ALA A 196 -28.93 -15.73 26.07
N THR A 197 -27.89 -14.87 26.09
CA THR A 197 -26.86 -14.47 27.11
C THR A 197 -26.58 -15.33 28.38
N PRO A 198 -25.32 -15.33 28.89
CA PRO A 198 -24.99 -14.33 29.94
C PRO A 198 -23.60 -13.67 29.88
N VAL A 199 -23.61 -12.47 30.45
CA VAL A 199 -22.54 -11.54 30.83
C VAL A 199 -21.43 -12.19 31.67
N VAL A 200 -20.16 -11.87 31.38
CA VAL A 200 -19.07 -11.96 32.37
C VAL A 200 -18.18 -10.72 32.37
N ASN A 201 -17.87 -10.33 33.61
CA ASN A 201 -17.37 -9.04 34.07
C ASN A 201 -15.97 -8.65 33.58
N ALA A 202 -15.82 -7.35 33.34
CA ALA A 202 -14.56 -6.68 33.08
C ALA A 202 -13.70 -6.57 34.35
N ALA A 203 -12.44 -7.00 34.27
CA ALA A 203 -11.38 -6.52 35.13
C ALA A 203 -10.70 -5.30 34.46
N SER A 204 -10.42 -4.28 35.27
CA SER A 204 -9.75 -3.04 34.91
C SER A 204 -8.38 -3.03 35.57
N THR A 205 -7.32 -3.10 34.79
CA THR A 205 -5.95 -2.87 35.27
C THR A 205 -5.43 -1.54 34.72
N ASN A 206 -5.19 -0.61 35.64
CA ASN A 206 -4.56 0.67 35.36
C ASN A 206 -3.10 0.45 34.96
N VAL A 207 -2.73 0.75 33.71
CA VAL A 207 -1.33 0.83 33.29
C VAL A 207 -0.98 2.29 33.02
N LYS A 208 -0.04 2.81 33.80
CA LYS A 208 0.58 4.13 33.64
C LYS A 208 1.30 4.19 32.29
N ARG A 209 0.85 5.04 31.37
CA ARG A 209 1.60 5.40 30.15
C ARG A 209 2.65 6.47 30.49
N ASN A 210 3.92 6.14 30.27
CA ASN A 210 5.02 7.11 30.29
C ASN A 210 5.06 7.82 28.92
N ILE A 211 5.06 9.15 28.94
CA ILE A 211 5.16 10.00 27.75
C ILE A 211 6.62 10.03 27.30
N VAL A 212 6.93 9.55 26.10
CA VAL A 212 8.22 9.76 25.45
C VAL A 212 8.08 10.95 24.50
N VAL A 213 8.68 12.08 24.88
CA VAL A 213 8.78 13.29 24.04
C VAL A 213 9.96 13.10 23.09
N GLY A 214 9.68 12.79 21.83
CA GLY A 214 10.68 12.63 20.78
C GLY A 214 10.47 13.63 19.64
N SER A 215 10.64 14.92 19.89
CA SER A 215 10.60 15.95 18.82
C SER A 215 11.41 17.17 19.22
N LEU A 216 12.74 17.08 19.15
CA LEU A 216 13.63 18.26 19.22
C LEU A 216 15.02 18.10 18.57
N PHE A 217 15.31 16.99 17.88
CA PHE A 217 16.64 16.80 17.26
C PHE A 217 16.73 17.18 15.77
N ALA A 218 15.62 17.37 15.06
CA ALA A 218 15.67 17.78 13.66
C ALA A 218 16.02 19.27 13.47
N ALA A 219 15.71 20.14 14.44
CA ALA A 219 15.99 21.57 14.34
C ALA A 219 17.46 21.94 14.64
N ALA A 220 18.17 21.14 15.45
CA ALA A 220 19.56 21.43 15.82
C ALA A 220 20.57 21.12 14.69
N MET A 221 20.28 20.13 13.82
CA MET A 221 21.15 19.79 12.69
C MET A 221 21.08 20.80 11.54
N LEU A 222 19.96 21.53 11.38
CA LEU A 222 19.85 22.56 10.33
C LEU A 222 20.63 23.83 10.70
N ILE A 223 20.73 24.16 11.99
CA ILE A 223 21.46 25.36 12.46
C ILE A 223 22.97 25.15 12.38
N LEU A 224 23.48 23.92 12.58
CA LEU A 224 24.92 23.65 12.52
C LEU A 224 25.49 23.79 11.09
N VAL A 225 24.72 23.43 10.06
CA VAL A 225 25.18 23.51 8.66
C VAL A 225 25.30 24.96 8.17
N VAL A 226 24.47 25.88 8.67
CA VAL A 226 24.54 27.31 8.29
C VAL A 226 25.75 28.01 8.92
N ILE A 227 26.21 27.58 10.10
CA ILE A 227 27.36 28.21 10.78
C ILE A 227 28.70 27.79 10.17
N VAL A 228 28.78 26.64 9.51
CA VAL A 228 30.02 26.17 8.85
C VAL A 228 30.19 26.76 7.44
N LEU A 229 29.14 27.38 6.88
CA LEU A 229 29.12 27.92 5.51
C LEU A 229 29.11 29.46 5.44
N LEU A 230 29.31 30.15 6.56
CA LEU A 230 29.54 31.61 6.65
C LEU A 230 30.92 31.87 7.25
#